data_AF-A0A7C6T2D9-F1
#
_entry.id   AF-A0A7C6T2D9-F1
#
_cell.length_a   1.000
_cell.length_b   1.000
_cell.length_c   1.000
_cell.angle_alpha   90.00
_cell.angle_beta   90.00
_cell.angle_gamma   90.00
#
_symmetry.space_group_name_H-M   'P 1'
#
loop_
_entity.id
_entity.type
_entity.pdbx_description
1 polymer ?
#
loop_
_entity_poly.entity_id
_entity_poly.type
_entity_poly.pdbx_seq_one_letter_code
_entity_poly.pdbx_strand_id
1 'polypeptide(L)'
;RSGVLDIPFAPSRYNAGKMLPARDNEGAIRLFHVGNIPLTPELADFHKEKIEERAKQEKRKASFQMVIDDVYAISKGRLVGRPKN
;
A
#
# COMPACT_ATOMS: atom_id res chain seq x y z
N ARG A 1 -6.73 14.07 -17.22
CA ARG A 1 -7.14 12.73 -16.73
C ARG A 1 -7.36 12.79 -15.23
N SER A 2 -8.45 12.23 -14.71
CA SER A 2 -8.88 12.43 -13.32
C SER A 2 -8.22 11.49 -12.30
N GLY A 3 -7.75 10.31 -12.72
CA GLY A 3 -7.15 9.32 -11.80
C GLY A 3 -8.16 8.55 -10.95
N VAL A 4 -9.44 8.54 -11.36
CA VAL A 4 -10.52 7.76 -10.74
C VAL A 4 -10.25 6.25 -10.80
N LEU A 5 -9.58 5.79 -11.87
CA LEU A 5 -8.98 4.47 -11.99
C LEU A 5 -7.46 4.66 -12.14
N ASP A 6 -6.70 3.95 -11.31
CA ASP A 6 -5.24 4.04 -11.27
C ASP A 6 -4.65 2.65 -11.02
N ILE A 7 -3.72 2.23 -11.88
CA ILE A 7 -3.11 0.90 -11.86
C ILE A 7 -1.69 1.02 -11.27
N PRO A 8 -1.37 0.31 -10.18
CA PRO A 8 -0.04 0.38 -9.57
C PRO A 8 1.06 0.00 -10.57
N PHE A 9 2.11 0.83 -10.64
CA PHE A 9 3.32 0.56 -11.43
C PHE A 9 3.10 0.39 -12.94
N ALA A 10 1.94 0.80 -13.47
CA ALA A 10 1.68 0.70 -14.89
C ALA A 10 2.63 1.62 -15.68
N PRO A 11 3.26 1.15 -16.78
CA PRO A 11 4.20 1.95 -17.58
C PRO A 11 3.50 2.99 -18.47
N SER A 12 2.17 2.93 -18.56
CA SER A 12 1.39 3.81 -19.42
C SER A 12 1.45 5.25 -18.91
N ARG A 13 1.87 6.18 -19.77
CA ARG A 13 1.80 7.65 -19.52
C ARG A 13 0.36 8.16 -19.28
N TYR A 14 -0.63 7.32 -19.53
CA TYR A 14 -2.05 7.62 -19.36
C TYR A 14 -2.58 7.23 -17.97
N ASN A 15 -1.84 6.39 -17.26
CA ASN A 15 -2.10 6.06 -15.87
C ASN A 15 -1.68 7.23 -14.96
N ALA A 16 -2.43 7.50 -13.89
CA ALA A 16 -2.11 8.64 -13.01
C ALA A 16 -0.88 8.35 -12.12
N GLY A 17 -0.68 7.09 -11.71
CA GLY A 17 0.49 6.65 -10.95
C GLY A 17 0.57 7.22 -9.54
N LYS A 18 -0.58 7.61 -8.95
CA LYS A 18 -0.67 8.21 -7.61
C LYS A 18 -1.08 7.20 -6.55
N MET A 19 -1.91 6.23 -6.91
CA MET A 19 -2.32 5.17 -5.99
C MET A 19 -1.18 4.20 -5.74
N LEU A 20 -0.92 3.90 -4.48
CA LEU A 20 0.11 2.94 -4.07
C LEU A 20 -0.48 1.88 -3.15
N PRO A 21 -0.27 0.57 -3.45
CA PRO A 21 -0.70 -0.52 -2.59
C PRO A 21 0.37 -0.88 -1.56
N ALA A 22 -0.04 -1.31 -0.37
CA ALA A 22 0.81 -2.00 0.60
C ALA A 22 0.01 -3.09 1.31
N ARG A 23 0.66 -4.11 1.87
CA ARG A 23 -0.02 -5.10 2.69
C ARG A 23 -0.30 -4.58 4.09
N ASP A 24 -1.42 -4.97 4.67
CA ASP A 24 -1.68 -4.77 6.10
C ASP A 24 -0.97 -5.83 6.96
N ASN A 25 -1.28 -5.84 8.26
CA ASN A 25 -0.63 -6.73 9.22
C ASN A 25 -0.97 -8.22 8.98
N GLU A 26 -2.12 -8.51 8.37
CA GLU A 26 -2.60 -9.85 8.05
C GLU A 26 -2.18 -10.28 6.64
N GLY A 27 -1.61 -9.37 5.86
CA GLY A 27 -1.11 -9.63 4.52
C GLY A 27 -2.08 -9.28 3.38
N ALA A 28 -3.26 -8.73 3.69
CA ALA A 28 -4.20 -8.27 2.67
C ALA A 28 -3.70 -6.97 2.03
N ILE A 29 -3.91 -6.82 0.72
CA ILE A 29 -3.54 -5.60 0.00
C ILE A 29 -4.50 -4.46 0.36
N ARG A 30 -3.94 -3.31 0.74
CA ARG A 30 -4.65 -2.07 1.08
C ARG A 30 -4.12 -0.91 0.24
N LEU A 31 -4.90 0.17 0.19
CA LEU A 31 -4.53 1.42 -0.46
C LEU A 31 -3.72 2.28 0.52
N PHE A 32 -2.39 2.25 0.40
CA PHE A 32 -1.48 3.04 1.21
C PHE A 32 -1.54 4.52 0.87
N HIS A 33 -1.49 4.82 -0.43
CA HIS A 33 -1.91 6.12 -0.95
C HIS A 33 -3.11 5.91 -1.85
N VAL A 34 -4.24 6.55 -1.54
CA VAL A 34 -5.49 6.40 -2.31
C VAL A 34 -5.43 7.15 -3.65
N GLY A 35 -4.66 8.24 -3.73
CA GLY A 35 -4.62 9.10 -4.91
C GLY A 35 -5.97 9.77 -5.17
N ASN A 36 -6.49 9.62 -6.39
CA ASN A 36 -7.77 10.22 -6.81
C ASN A 36 -8.90 9.17 -6.94
N ILE A 37 -8.72 7.97 -6.38
CA ILE A 37 -9.77 6.96 -6.34
C ILE A 37 -10.92 7.48 -5.46
N PRO A 38 -12.18 7.50 -5.96
CA PRO A 38 -13.31 8.10 -5.26
C PRO A 38 -13.86 7.19 -4.16
N LEU A 39 -13.08 7.02 -3.09
CA LEU A 39 -13.53 6.34 -1.88
C LEU A 39 -14.36 7.30 -1.03
N THR A 40 -15.31 6.75 -0.27
CA THR A 40 -15.88 7.49 0.85
C THR A 40 -14.83 7.66 1.95
N PRO A 41 -14.96 8.66 2.84
CA PRO A 41 -14.02 8.85 3.95
C PRO A 41 -13.86 7.59 4.80
N GLU A 42 -14.95 6.88 5.08
CA GLU A 42 -14.95 5.67 5.91
C GLU A 42 -14.11 4.54 5.29
N LEU A 43 -14.14 4.40 3.96
CA LEU A 43 -13.33 3.41 3.26
C LEU A 43 -11.85 3.80 3.23
N ALA A 44 -11.54 5.09 3.05
CA ALA A 44 -10.16 5.58 3.10
C ALA A 44 -9.56 5.40 4.49
N ASP A 45 -10.33 5.69 5.54
CA ASP A 45 -9.92 5.50 6.94
C ASP A 45 -9.71 4.02 7.27
N PHE A 46 -10.59 3.12 6.81
CA PHE A 46 -10.39 1.67 6.99
C PHE A 46 -9.05 1.18 6.42
N HIS A 47 -8.67 1.62 5.21
CA HIS A 47 -7.38 1.26 4.63
C HIS A 47 -6.20 1.81 5.44
N LYS A 48 -6.31 3.07 5.89
CA LYS A 48 -5.29 3.73 6.70
C LYS A 48 -5.10 3.03 8.05
N GLU A 49 -6.19 2.71 8.74
CA GLU A 49 -6.16 2.02 10.04
C GLU A 49 -5.47 0.66 9.94
N LYS A 50 -5.79 -0.14 8.91
CA LYS A 50 -5.15 -1.45 8.68
C LYS A 50 -3.64 -1.36 8.41
N ILE A 51 -3.19 -0.30 7.77
CA ILE A 51 -1.75 -0.07 7.57
C ILE A 51 -1.09 0.43 8.85
N GLU A 52 -1.76 1.28 9.62
CA GLU A 52 -1.26 1.75 10.93
C GLU A 52 -1.17 0.62 11.96
N GLU A 53 -2.09 -0.36 11.92
CA GLU A 53 -1.96 -1.60 12.69
C GLU A 53 -0.63 -2.31 12.40
N ARG A 54 -0.28 -2.48 11.11
CA ARG A 54 1.00 -3.06 10.69
C ARG A 54 2.18 -2.23 11.18
N ALA A 55 2.12 -0.91 11.00
CA ALA A 55 3.16 0.02 11.41
C ALA A 55 3.48 -0.09 12.91
N LYS A 56 2.44 -0.13 13.75
CA LYS A 56 2.56 -0.35 15.20
C LYS A 56 3.23 -1.68 15.52
N GLN A 57 2.81 -2.77 14.88
CA GLN A 57 3.40 -4.10 15.08
C GLN A 57 4.86 -4.18 14.66
N GLU A 58 5.24 -3.51 13.58
CA GLU A 58 6.62 -3.47 13.07
C GLU A 58 7.49 -2.41 13.75
N LYS A 59 6.95 -1.64 14.69
CA LYS A 59 7.64 -0.54 15.38
C LYS A 59 8.31 0.45 14.43
N ARG A 60 7.66 0.73 13.30
CA ARG A 60 8.09 1.73 12.32
C ARG A 60 6.91 2.53 11.81
N LYS A 61 7.16 3.71 11.25
CA LYS A 61 6.10 4.50 10.61
C LYS A 61 5.65 3.84 9.30
N ALA A 62 4.34 3.92 9.02
CA ALA A 62 3.82 3.62 7.70
C ALA A 62 4.54 4.49 6.66
N SER A 63 5.11 3.88 5.64
CA SER A 63 5.98 4.57 4.69
C SER A 63 6.05 3.84 3.37
N PHE A 64 6.50 4.53 2.33
CA PHE A 64 6.75 3.94 1.01
C PHE A 64 7.71 2.74 1.06
N GLN A 65 8.59 2.67 2.06
CA GLN A 65 9.44 1.51 2.27
C GLN A 65 8.64 0.20 2.45
N MET A 66 7.45 0.24 3.06
CA MET A 66 6.58 -0.94 3.17
C MET A 66 6.17 -1.49 1.79
N VAL A 67 5.91 -0.60 0.84
CA VAL A 67 5.57 -0.95 -0.56
C VAL A 67 6.74 -1.68 -1.21
N ILE A 68 7.95 -1.12 -1.06
CA ILE A 68 9.19 -1.71 -1.58
C ILE A 68 9.42 -3.10 -0.96
N ASP A 69 9.28 -3.20 0.37
CA ASP A 69 9.51 -4.45 1.09
C ASP A 69 8.54 -5.54 0.62
N ASP A 70 7.27 -5.21 0.37
CA ASP A 70 6.25 -6.14 -0.09
C ASP A 70 6.49 -6.63 -1.53
N VAL A 71 6.99 -5.77 -2.42
CA VAL A 71 7.40 -6.17 -3.79
C VAL A 71 8.49 -7.24 -3.73
N TYR A 72 9.46 -7.12 -2.81
CA TYR A 72 10.54 -8.09 -2.64
C TYR A 72 10.21 -9.25 -1.68
N ALA A 73 9.08 -9.24 -0.97
CA ALA A 73 8.78 -10.23 0.06
C ALA A 73 8.67 -11.65 -0.53
N ILE A 74 8.00 -11.77 -1.68
CA ILE A 74 7.75 -13.06 -2.35
C ILE A 74 9.06 -13.71 -2.78
N SER A 75 9.99 -12.95 -3.39
CA SER A 75 11.30 -13.48 -3.77
C SER A 75 12.18 -13.85 -2.56
N LYS A 76 11.83 -13.37 -1.37
CA LYS A 76 12.45 -13.71 -0.09
C LYS A 76 11.69 -14.81 0.69
N GLY A 77 10.69 -15.45 0.07
CA GLY A 77 9.92 -16.57 0.65
C GLY A 77 8.90 -16.16 1.71
N ARG A 78 8.40 -14.92 1.69
CA ARG A 78 7.46 -14.39 2.69
C ARG A 78 6.31 -13.65 2.02
N LEU A 79 5.14 -13.63 2.64
CA LEU A 79 4.01 -12.86 2.11
C LEU A 79 4.13 -11.36 2.38
N VAL A 80 4.55 -10.99 3.59
CA VAL A 80 4.63 -9.60 4.06
C VAL A 80 6.09 -9.19 4.22
N GLY A 81 6.45 -8.03 3.68
CA GLY A 81 7.79 -7.44 3.76
C GLY A 81 8.10 -6.88 5.14
N ARG A 82 8.28 -7.77 6.13
CA ARG A 82 8.68 -7.37 7.49
C ARG A 82 10.14 -6.89 7.52
N PRO A 83 10.49 -5.86 8.31
CA PRO A 83 11.88 -5.47 8.55
C PRO A 83 12.72 -6.66 9.02
N LYS A 84 13.98 -6.72 8.60
CA LYS A 84 14.96 -7.60 9.23
C LYS A 84 15.51 -6.86 10.46
N ASN A 85 15.61 -7.57 11.58
CA ASN A 85 16.42 -7.11 12.71
C ASN A 85 17.89 -6.95 12.28
#